data_AF-A0A382YHH1-F1
#
_entry.id   AF-A0A382YHH1-F1
#
_cell.length_a   1.000
_cell.length_b   1.000
_cell.length_c   1.000
_cell.angle_alpha   90.00
_cell.angle_beta   90.00
_cell.angle_gamma   90.00
#
_symmetry.space_group_name_H-M   'P 1'
#
loop_
_entity.id
_entity.type
_entity.pdbx_description
1 polymer ?
#
loop_
_entity_poly.entity_id
_entity_poly.type
_entity_poly.pdbx_seq_one_letter_code
_entity_poly.pdbx_strand_id
1 'polypeptide(L)'
;VAGNGIAAIYTGELEIAKSVGNWMQKLMDLQPEYPEKLYSVFNKSEGLITEFKDDDIRFVMSANAERDQFFFHPGIAAGFLSRLYLHTNEKKWLELAKLYMLIAEKSSDYLWHTLRAGKVAWGNALLYRITKEKKYYDMAIRAGKNIISQQTKLGYWGMEEMSSIDATAELVYWLDEVYQVTKN
;
A
#
# COMPACT_ATOMS: atom_id res chain seq x y z
N VAL A 1 -10.22 -0.03 -5.08
CA VAL A 1 -9.93 0.94 -6.17
C VAL A 1 -8.58 0.72 -6.86
N ALA A 2 -7.46 0.73 -6.14
CA ALA A 2 -6.12 0.55 -6.72
C ALA A 2 -5.96 -0.75 -7.55
N GLY A 3 -6.54 -1.88 -7.11
CA GLY A 3 -6.54 -3.13 -7.88
C GLY A 3 -7.11 -3.00 -9.30
N ASN A 4 -8.22 -2.26 -9.47
CA ASN A 4 -8.80 -2.00 -10.78
C ASN A 4 -7.90 -1.10 -11.63
N GLY A 5 -7.22 -0.13 -11.00
CA GLY A 5 -6.23 0.70 -11.67
C GLY A 5 -5.02 -0.11 -12.17
N ILE A 6 -4.56 -1.09 -11.39
CA ILE A 6 -3.48 -2.02 -11.80
C ILE A 6 -3.94 -2.88 -12.98
N ALA A 7 -5.15 -3.46 -12.90
CA ALA A 7 -5.72 -4.24 -13.99
C ALA A 7 -5.80 -3.40 -15.29
N ALA A 8 -6.26 -2.16 -15.19
CA ALA A 8 -6.31 -1.24 -16.32
C ALA A 8 -4.93 -0.94 -16.91
N ILE A 9 -3.88 -0.77 -16.09
CA ILE A 9 -2.50 -0.64 -16.59
C ILE A 9 -2.10 -1.89 -17.38
N TYR A 10 -2.36 -3.08 -16.83
CA TYR A 10 -1.94 -4.34 -17.45
C TYR A 10 -2.69 -4.68 -18.74
N THR A 11 -3.88 -4.10 -18.95
CA THR A 11 -4.65 -4.24 -20.19
C THR A 11 -4.47 -3.07 -21.15
N GLY A 12 -3.60 -2.10 -20.85
CA GLY A 12 -3.37 -0.91 -21.70
C GLY A 12 -4.45 0.18 -21.61
N GLU A 13 -5.42 0.04 -20.70
CA GLU A 13 -6.52 0.99 -20.47
C GLU A 13 -6.08 2.18 -19.61
N LEU A 14 -5.07 2.93 -20.10
CA LEU A 14 -4.40 3.97 -19.30
C LEU A 14 -5.32 5.13 -18.88
N GLU A 15 -6.35 5.47 -19.64
CA GLU A 15 -7.30 6.51 -19.24
C GLU A 15 -8.18 6.08 -18.05
N ILE A 16 -8.50 4.78 -17.96
CA ILE A 16 -9.16 4.22 -16.78
C ILE A 16 -8.20 4.26 -15.59
N ALA A 17 -6.93 3.88 -15.78
CA ALA A 17 -5.92 3.95 -14.74
C ALA A 17 -5.72 5.39 -14.22
N LYS A 18 -5.62 6.38 -15.12
CA LYS A 18 -5.55 7.80 -14.75
C LYS A 18 -6.79 8.26 -13.97
N SER A 19 -7.97 7.78 -14.35
CA SER A 19 -9.21 8.08 -13.62
C SER A 19 -9.17 7.57 -12.17
N VAL A 20 -8.62 6.36 -11.95
CA VAL A 20 -8.37 5.84 -10.61
C VAL A 20 -7.35 6.69 -9.85
N GLY A 21 -6.26 7.10 -10.50
CA GLY A 21 -5.25 7.99 -9.90
C GLY A 21 -5.84 9.34 -9.49
N ASN A 22 -6.64 9.97 -10.35
CA ASN A 22 -7.35 11.22 -10.05
C ASN A 22 -8.32 11.06 -8.88
N TRP A 23 -9.04 9.93 -8.81
CA TRP A 23 -9.93 9.65 -7.68
C TRP A 23 -9.14 9.52 -6.36
N MET A 24 -7.97 8.87 -6.40
CA MET A 24 -7.10 8.78 -5.23
C MET A 24 -6.54 10.14 -4.81
N GLN A 25 -6.18 11.01 -5.76
CA GLN A 25 -5.79 12.39 -5.45
C GLN A 25 -6.93 13.10 -4.71
N LYS A 26 -8.16 13.02 -5.24
CA LYS A 26 -9.34 13.60 -4.58
C LYS A 26 -9.56 13.04 -3.17
N LEU A 27 -9.34 11.74 -2.96
CA LEU A 27 -9.47 11.13 -1.63
C LEU A 27 -8.41 11.66 -0.67
N MET A 28 -7.18 11.85 -1.15
CA MET A 28 -6.07 12.41 -0.38
C MET A 28 -6.32 13.88 -0.01
N ASP A 29 -6.84 14.67 -0.95
CA ASP A 29 -7.16 16.10 -0.74
C ASP A 29 -8.25 16.32 0.33
N LEU A 30 -9.05 15.29 0.61
CA LEU A 30 -10.12 15.32 1.62
C LEU A 30 -9.65 14.89 3.02
N GLN A 31 -8.40 14.42 3.19
CA GLN A 31 -7.95 13.87 4.48
C GLN A 31 -7.78 14.97 5.54
N PRO A 32 -8.49 14.92 6.67
CA PRO A 32 -8.43 15.98 7.67
C PRO A 32 -7.20 15.91 8.59
N GLU A 33 -6.67 14.71 8.82
CA GLU A 33 -5.63 14.44 9.84
C GLU A 33 -4.41 13.74 9.23
N TYR A 34 -4.21 13.84 7.91
CA TYR A 34 -3.06 13.22 7.26
C TYR A 34 -1.77 13.95 7.65
N PRO A 35 -0.65 13.24 7.95
CA PRO A 35 -0.44 11.80 7.85
C PRO A 35 -0.67 10.99 9.14
N GLU A 36 -1.27 11.55 10.19
CA GLU A 36 -1.51 10.82 11.44
C GLU A 36 -2.64 9.79 11.30
N LYS A 37 -3.62 10.08 10.44
CA LYS A 37 -4.68 9.14 10.05
C LYS A 37 -4.90 9.14 8.55
N LEU A 38 -5.24 7.97 8.02
CA LEU A 38 -5.66 7.75 6.64
C LEU A 38 -7.06 7.12 6.64
N TYR A 39 -8.05 7.92 6.30
CA TYR A 39 -9.43 7.50 6.12
C TYR A 39 -9.62 6.94 4.70
N SER A 40 -10.19 5.75 4.58
CA SER A 40 -10.20 5.01 3.31
C SER A 40 -11.59 4.79 2.71
N VAL A 41 -12.65 5.07 3.47
CA VAL A 41 -14.04 4.85 3.05
C VAL A 41 -14.64 6.14 2.52
N PHE A 42 -15.25 6.04 1.33
CA PHE A 42 -15.88 7.16 0.64
C PHE A 42 -17.30 6.78 0.22
N ASN A 43 -18.25 7.66 0.49
CA ASN A 43 -19.62 7.59 0.00
C ASN A 43 -19.88 8.76 -0.97
N LYS A 44 -20.59 8.51 -2.08
CA LYS A 44 -20.94 9.57 -3.03
C LYS A 44 -21.81 10.67 -2.42
N SER A 45 -22.69 10.36 -1.46
CA SER A 45 -23.58 11.36 -0.83
C SER A 45 -22.90 12.15 0.28
N GLU A 46 -21.99 11.52 1.03
CA GLU A 46 -21.40 12.09 2.26
C GLU A 46 -19.94 12.50 2.08
N GLY A 47 -19.27 12.05 1.02
CA GLY A 47 -17.84 12.26 0.80
C GLY A 47 -16.98 11.26 1.58
N LEU A 48 -15.86 11.73 2.10
CA LEU A 48 -14.96 10.93 2.93
C LEU A 48 -15.63 10.66 4.28
N ILE A 49 -15.73 9.39 4.68
CA ILE A 49 -16.36 9.03 5.94
C ILE A 49 -15.34 9.10 7.07
N THR A 50 -15.54 10.06 7.98
CA THR A 50 -14.69 10.28 9.16
C THR A 50 -15.37 9.92 10.48
N GLU A 51 -16.68 9.70 10.46
CA GLU A 51 -17.50 9.28 11.60
C GLU A 51 -17.94 7.82 11.39
N PHE A 52 -17.54 6.93 12.29
CA PHE A 52 -17.84 5.49 12.25
C PHE A 52 -17.71 4.90 13.65
N LYS A 53 -18.04 3.62 13.81
CA LYS A 53 -17.93 2.92 15.10
C LYS A 53 -16.45 2.74 15.48
N ASP A 54 -16.09 3.00 16.73
CA ASP A 54 -14.71 3.08 17.23
C ASP A 54 -13.83 1.84 16.97
N ASP A 55 -14.39 0.70 16.59
CA ASP A 55 -13.66 -0.56 16.34
C ASP A 55 -13.64 -1.03 14.88
N ASP A 56 -14.19 -0.24 13.94
CA ASP A 56 -14.19 -0.64 12.54
C ASP A 56 -12.84 -0.35 11.87
N ILE A 57 -11.97 -1.36 11.84
CA ILE A 57 -10.61 -1.31 11.28
C ILE A 57 -10.56 -0.93 9.79
N ARG A 58 -11.71 -0.95 9.11
CA ARG A 58 -11.83 -0.70 7.67
C ARG A 58 -11.83 0.78 7.34
N PHE A 59 -12.25 1.64 8.25
CA PHE A 59 -12.49 3.05 7.96
C PHE A 59 -11.23 3.91 8.06
N VAL A 60 -10.37 3.60 9.02
CA VAL A 60 -9.19 4.41 9.31
C VAL A 60 -7.97 3.54 9.61
N MET A 61 -6.85 3.95 9.05
CA MET A 61 -5.52 3.57 9.51
C MET A 61 -4.94 4.73 10.31
N SER A 62 -4.39 4.46 11.50
CA SER A 62 -3.73 5.44 12.36
C SER A 62 -2.24 5.14 12.42
N ALA A 63 -1.39 6.16 12.32
CA ALA A 63 0.06 6.00 12.43
C ALA A 63 0.45 5.42 13.81
N ASN A 64 -0.20 5.83 14.88
CA ASN A 64 0.06 5.35 16.24
C ASN A 64 -0.77 4.12 16.65
N ALA A 65 -1.29 3.34 15.69
CA ALA A 65 -2.14 2.19 16.01
C ALA A 65 -1.39 1.14 16.85
N GLU A 66 -2.05 0.65 17.89
CA GLU A 66 -1.57 -0.44 18.77
C GLU A 66 -2.35 -1.75 18.54
N ARG A 67 -3.13 -1.81 17.46
CA ARG A 67 -3.96 -2.95 17.06
C ARG A 67 -3.99 -3.10 15.54
N ASP A 68 -4.48 -4.26 15.06
CA ASP A 68 -4.60 -4.51 13.62
C ASP A 68 -5.56 -3.52 12.96
N GLN A 69 -5.16 -3.09 11.77
CA GLN A 69 -5.89 -2.17 10.90
C GLN A 69 -5.61 -2.54 9.45
N PHE A 70 -6.29 -1.89 8.50
CA PHE A 70 -5.98 -2.07 7.07
C PHE A 70 -4.69 -1.34 6.65
N PHE A 71 -3.60 -1.72 7.31
CA PHE A 71 -2.22 -1.28 7.11
C PHE A 71 -1.67 -1.42 5.69
N PHE A 72 -2.40 -2.13 4.83
CA PHE A 72 -2.05 -2.33 3.43
C PHE A 72 -2.42 -1.12 2.54
N HIS A 73 -3.26 -0.19 3.01
CA HIS A 73 -3.74 0.97 2.24
C HIS A 73 -2.62 1.85 1.64
N PRO A 74 -1.63 2.35 2.40
CA PRO A 74 -0.55 3.17 1.82
C PRO A 74 0.28 2.40 0.80
N GLY A 75 0.52 1.12 1.06
CA GLY A 75 1.29 0.24 0.17
C GLY A 75 0.62 0.00 -1.17
N ILE A 76 -0.66 -0.38 -1.18
CA ILE A 76 -1.38 -0.64 -2.43
C ILE A 76 -1.54 0.64 -3.26
N ALA A 77 -1.73 1.78 -2.59
CA ALA A 77 -1.83 3.08 -3.22
C ALA A 77 -0.52 3.47 -3.90
N ALA A 78 0.59 3.44 -3.15
CA ALA A 78 1.91 3.79 -3.66
C ALA A 78 2.36 2.85 -4.78
N GLY A 79 2.11 1.55 -4.67
CA GLY A 79 2.48 0.59 -5.70
C GLY A 79 1.75 0.82 -7.03
N PHE A 80 0.43 1.05 -6.97
CA PHE A 80 -0.35 1.42 -8.16
C PHE A 80 0.12 2.75 -8.78
N LEU A 81 0.24 3.81 -7.99
CA LEU A 81 0.61 5.15 -8.46
C LEU A 81 2.04 5.19 -9.01
N SER A 82 2.97 4.42 -8.42
CA SER A 82 4.32 4.23 -8.96
C SER A 82 4.31 3.54 -10.33
N ARG A 83 3.47 2.51 -10.51
CA ARG A 83 3.29 1.90 -11.85
C ARG A 83 2.65 2.89 -12.82
N LEU A 84 1.66 3.66 -12.40
CA LEU A 84 1.03 4.67 -13.25
C LEU A 84 2.05 5.72 -13.71
N TYR A 85 2.93 6.18 -12.81
CA TYR A 85 4.06 7.05 -13.15
C TYR A 85 4.96 6.40 -14.22
N LEU A 86 5.36 5.14 -14.06
CA LEU A 86 6.22 4.46 -15.02
C LEU A 86 5.62 4.36 -16.44
N HIS A 87 4.29 4.32 -16.57
CA HIS A 87 3.60 4.21 -17.87
C HIS A 87 3.24 5.57 -18.48
N THR A 88 3.16 6.63 -17.68
CA THR A 88 2.71 7.96 -18.14
C THR A 88 3.80 9.03 -18.09
N ASN A 89 4.83 8.80 -17.30
CA ASN A 89 5.89 9.76 -16.93
C ASN A 89 5.35 11.07 -16.29
N GLU A 90 4.10 11.08 -15.82
CA GLU A 90 3.50 12.24 -15.17
C GLU A 90 3.89 12.29 -13.68
N LYS A 91 4.76 13.24 -13.32
CA LYS A 91 5.35 13.36 -11.97
C LYS A 91 4.33 13.39 -10.83
N LYS A 92 3.14 13.94 -11.04
CA LYS A 92 2.08 14.01 -10.01
C LYS A 92 1.74 12.63 -9.43
N TRP A 93 1.85 11.55 -10.21
CA TRP A 93 1.59 10.20 -9.73
C TRP A 93 2.67 9.70 -8.79
N LEU A 94 3.94 10.01 -9.08
CA LEU A 94 5.05 9.70 -8.18
C LEU A 94 4.93 10.50 -6.88
N GLU A 95 4.62 11.80 -6.96
CA GLU A 95 4.45 12.63 -5.76
C GLU A 95 3.28 12.16 -4.90
N LEU A 96 2.15 11.78 -5.51
CA LEU A 96 1.02 11.21 -4.78
C LEU A 96 1.37 9.84 -4.18
N ALA A 97 2.16 9.01 -4.87
CA ALA A 97 2.63 7.73 -4.32
C ALA A 97 3.47 7.92 -3.06
N LYS A 98 4.41 8.87 -3.08
CA LYS A 98 5.20 9.26 -1.90
C LYS A 98 4.31 9.81 -0.80
N LEU A 99 3.34 10.66 -1.16
CA LEU A 99 2.42 11.24 -0.20
C LEU A 99 1.65 10.17 0.54
N TYR A 100 1.05 9.18 -0.14
CA TYR A 100 0.37 8.04 0.48
C TYR A 100 1.29 7.19 1.38
N MET A 101 2.58 7.07 1.06
CA MET A 101 3.51 6.27 1.86
C MET A 101 3.87 6.94 3.20
N LEU A 102 3.68 8.25 3.33
CA LEU A 102 4.09 9.02 4.52
C LEU A 102 3.49 8.50 5.83
N ILE A 103 2.25 8.00 5.84
CA ILE A 103 1.66 7.41 7.04
C ILE A 103 2.37 6.12 7.46
N ALA A 104 2.84 5.30 6.51
CA ALA A 104 3.61 4.10 6.83
C ALA A 104 4.99 4.48 7.42
N GLU A 105 5.62 5.55 6.93
CA GLU A 105 6.87 6.10 7.49
C GLU A 105 6.71 6.50 8.96
N LYS A 106 5.53 7.01 9.34
CA LYS A 106 5.18 7.42 10.72
C LYS A 106 4.57 6.32 11.56
N SER A 107 4.28 5.16 10.97
CA SER A 107 3.52 4.12 11.66
C SER A 107 4.34 3.48 12.79
N SER A 108 3.64 3.13 13.86
CA SER A 108 4.17 2.39 15.00
C SER A 108 4.78 1.06 14.55
N ASP A 109 5.54 0.45 15.46
CA ASP A 109 6.12 -0.88 15.22
C ASP A 109 5.07 -1.96 14.91
N TYR A 110 3.81 -1.73 15.31
CA TYR A 110 2.70 -2.66 15.06
C TYR A 110 2.56 -2.99 13.57
N LEU A 111 2.55 -1.98 12.69
CA LEU A 111 2.47 -2.17 11.23
C LEU A 111 3.44 -3.27 10.77
N TRP A 112 4.69 -3.15 11.19
CA TRP A 112 5.82 -3.93 10.71
C TRP A 112 5.84 -5.37 11.22
N HIS A 113 4.94 -5.72 12.15
CA HIS A 113 4.78 -7.07 12.69
C HIS A 113 3.60 -7.81 12.04
N THR A 114 2.82 -7.17 11.17
CA THR A 114 1.68 -7.78 10.48
C THR A 114 2.03 -8.26 9.07
N LEU A 115 1.35 -9.28 8.56
CA LEU A 115 1.43 -9.66 7.14
C LEU A 115 0.85 -8.59 6.19
N ARG A 116 0.00 -7.69 6.71
CA ARG A 116 -0.57 -6.57 5.94
C ARG A 116 0.49 -5.56 5.49
N ALA A 117 1.65 -5.52 6.17
CA ALA A 117 2.81 -4.75 5.74
C ALA A 117 3.37 -5.18 4.37
N GLY A 118 2.95 -6.33 3.82
CA GLY A 118 3.48 -6.79 2.54
C GLY A 118 3.14 -5.88 1.36
N LYS A 119 1.95 -5.25 1.32
CA LYS A 119 1.67 -4.20 0.31
C LYS A 119 2.56 -2.98 0.50
N VAL A 120 2.91 -2.66 1.75
CA VAL A 120 3.86 -1.58 2.07
C VAL A 120 5.26 -1.94 1.56
N ALA A 121 5.68 -3.20 1.70
CA ALA A 121 6.94 -3.69 1.12
C ALA A 121 6.97 -3.47 -0.40
N TRP A 122 5.91 -3.88 -1.09
CA TRP A 122 5.76 -3.74 -2.54
C TRP A 122 5.83 -2.28 -3.01
N GLY A 123 5.03 -1.39 -2.41
CA GLY A 123 5.03 0.04 -2.76
C GLY A 123 6.38 0.69 -2.54
N ASN A 124 7.05 0.38 -1.43
CA ASN A 124 8.39 0.89 -1.11
C ASN A 124 9.47 0.36 -2.07
N ALA A 125 9.41 -0.90 -2.48
CA ALA A 125 10.35 -1.45 -3.46
C ALA A 125 10.26 -0.68 -4.80
N LEU A 126 9.05 -0.40 -5.28
CA LEU A 126 8.84 0.40 -6.48
C LEU A 126 9.32 1.85 -6.31
N LEU A 127 8.97 2.49 -5.20
CA LEU A 127 9.44 3.86 -4.90
C LEU A 127 10.97 3.93 -4.86
N TYR A 128 11.65 2.96 -4.24
CA TYR A 128 13.11 2.92 -4.23
C TYR A 128 13.68 2.74 -5.64
N ARG A 129 13.12 1.85 -6.47
CA ARG A 129 13.60 1.66 -7.85
C ARG A 129 13.52 2.94 -8.67
N ILE A 130 12.46 3.72 -8.48
CA ILE A 130 12.21 4.98 -9.19
C ILE A 130 13.10 6.12 -8.65
N THR A 131 13.20 6.26 -7.32
CA THR A 131 13.74 7.46 -6.67
C THR A 131 15.16 7.30 -6.14
N LYS A 132 15.57 6.06 -5.86
CA LYS A 132 16.81 5.70 -5.14
C LYS A 132 16.91 6.28 -3.72
N GLU A 133 15.82 6.75 -3.14
CA GLU A 133 15.79 7.24 -1.76
C GLU A 133 15.89 6.07 -0.77
N LYS A 134 16.96 6.04 0.03
CA LYS A 134 17.28 4.92 0.93
C LYS A 134 16.15 4.53 1.89
N LYS A 135 15.35 5.50 2.34
CA LYS A 135 14.22 5.24 3.26
C LYS A 135 13.23 4.20 2.71
N TYR A 136 12.96 4.23 1.40
CA TYR A 136 12.06 3.26 0.77
C TYR A 136 12.70 1.88 0.70
N TYR A 137 14.01 1.79 0.45
CA TYR A 137 14.73 0.52 0.55
C TYR A 137 14.64 -0.07 1.96
N ASP A 138 14.93 0.75 2.98
CA ASP A 138 14.93 0.29 4.37
C ASP A 138 13.55 -0.24 4.80
N MET A 139 12.47 0.47 4.44
CA MET A 139 11.10 0.02 4.70
C MET A 139 10.72 -1.25 3.91
N ALA A 140 11.12 -1.35 2.64
CA ALA A 140 10.87 -2.53 1.82
C ALA A 140 11.54 -3.78 2.43
N ILE A 141 12.81 -3.66 2.83
CA ILE A 141 13.55 -4.75 3.48
C ILE A 141 12.98 -5.08 4.85
N ARG A 142 12.59 -4.08 5.64
CA ARG A 142 11.97 -4.30 6.96
C ARG A 142 10.70 -5.14 6.84
N ALA A 143 9.77 -4.73 5.97
CA ALA A 143 8.53 -5.46 5.75
C ALA A 143 8.78 -6.84 5.11
N GLY A 144 9.69 -6.95 4.14
CA GLY A 144 10.06 -8.23 3.52
C GLY A 144 10.61 -9.26 4.52
N LYS A 145 11.48 -8.82 5.44
CA LYS A 145 11.99 -9.69 6.52
C LYS A 145 10.87 -10.18 7.44
N ASN A 146 9.93 -9.31 7.78
CA ASN A 146 8.77 -9.69 8.58
C ASN A 146 7.93 -10.76 7.86
N ILE A 147 7.62 -10.59 6.58
CA ILE A 147 6.89 -11.60 5.78
C ILE A 147 7.60 -12.95 5.86
N ILE A 148 8.91 -13.00 5.57
CA ILE A 148 9.69 -14.25 5.61
C ILE A 148 9.65 -14.90 7.00
N SER A 149 9.76 -14.12 8.08
CA SER A 149 9.72 -14.65 9.44
C SER A 149 8.38 -15.31 9.82
N GLN A 150 7.30 -14.95 9.13
CA GLN A 150 5.95 -15.49 9.35
C GLN A 150 5.60 -16.65 8.41
N GLN A 151 6.53 -17.08 7.55
CA GLN A 151 6.32 -18.24 6.68
C GLN A 151 6.23 -19.51 7.55
N THR A 152 5.25 -20.35 7.26
CA THR A 152 5.15 -21.65 7.94
C THR A 152 6.30 -22.57 7.54
N LYS A 153 6.55 -23.62 8.33
CA LYS A 153 7.54 -24.66 8.00
C LYS A 153 7.25 -25.40 6.68
N LEU A 154 6.02 -25.30 6.18
CA LEU A 154 5.57 -25.90 4.93
C LEU A 154 5.69 -24.94 3.73
N GLY A 155 6.22 -23.72 3.94
CA GLY A 155 6.53 -22.77 2.86
C GLY A 155 5.37 -21.87 2.43
N TYR A 156 4.21 -21.98 3.05
CA TYR A 156 3.05 -21.12 2.76
C TYR A 156 2.79 -20.12 3.90
N TRP A 157 1.93 -19.14 3.64
CA TRP A 157 1.39 -18.23 4.64
C TRP A 157 -0.12 -18.38 4.75
N GLY A 158 -0.65 -18.12 5.96
CA GLY A 158 -2.08 -18.01 6.20
C GLY A 158 -2.42 -16.60 6.67
N MET A 159 -3.55 -16.08 6.20
CA MET A 159 -4.19 -14.90 6.77
C MET A 159 -5.63 -15.24 7.10
N GLU A 160 -6.18 -14.62 8.14
CA GLU A 160 -7.59 -14.74 8.45
C GLU A 160 -8.42 -14.30 7.23
N GLU A 161 -9.48 -15.05 6.91
CA GLU A 161 -10.38 -14.81 5.76
C GLU A 161 -9.79 -15.05 4.35
N MET A 162 -8.53 -15.48 4.22
CA MET A 162 -7.90 -15.75 2.92
C MET A 162 -7.41 -17.19 2.83
N SER A 163 -7.57 -17.83 1.66
CA SER A 163 -7.00 -19.15 1.44
C SER A 163 -5.46 -19.09 1.50
N SER A 164 -4.81 -20.15 1.97
CA SER A 164 -3.34 -20.20 2.00
C SER A 164 -2.72 -20.05 0.61
N ILE A 165 -3.43 -20.45 -0.44
CA ILE A 165 -3.00 -20.30 -1.83
C ILE A 165 -2.97 -18.82 -2.21
N ASP A 166 -4.06 -18.09 -1.96
CA ASP A 166 -4.16 -16.67 -2.29
C ASP A 166 -3.15 -15.84 -1.49
N ALA A 167 -3.05 -16.10 -0.19
CA ALA A 167 -2.10 -15.41 0.69
C ALA A 167 -0.66 -15.64 0.25
N THR A 168 -0.33 -16.89 -0.11
CA THR A 168 1.02 -17.24 -0.57
C THR A 168 1.32 -16.61 -1.92
N ALA A 169 0.40 -16.66 -2.88
CA ALA A 169 0.58 -16.03 -4.18
C ALA A 169 0.79 -14.51 -4.05
N GLU A 170 0.00 -13.86 -3.20
CA GLU A 170 0.08 -12.42 -2.94
C GLU A 170 1.41 -12.03 -2.28
N LEU A 171 1.85 -12.75 -1.24
CA LEU A 171 3.10 -12.44 -0.53
C LEU A 171 4.34 -12.73 -1.38
N VAL A 172 4.35 -13.81 -2.16
CA VAL A 172 5.44 -14.12 -3.10
C VAL A 172 5.59 -13.01 -4.14
N TYR A 173 4.48 -12.50 -4.68
CA TYR A 173 4.51 -11.39 -5.62
C TYR A 173 5.16 -10.12 -5.02
N TRP A 174 4.86 -9.78 -3.76
CA TRP A 174 5.49 -8.63 -3.11
C TRP A 174 6.97 -8.88 -2.79
N LEU A 175 7.32 -10.09 -2.36
CA LEU A 175 8.70 -10.48 -2.10
C LEU A 175 9.56 -10.46 -3.36
N ASP A 176 9.01 -10.79 -4.52
CA ASP A 176 9.74 -10.64 -5.79
C ASP A 176 10.14 -9.18 -6.03
N GLU A 177 9.21 -8.23 -5.83
CA GLU A 177 9.51 -6.80 -5.99
C GLU A 177 10.56 -6.32 -4.98
N VAL A 178 10.51 -6.81 -3.73
CA VAL A 178 11.57 -6.56 -2.73
C VAL A 178 12.90 -7.17 -3.19
N TYR A 179 12.90 -8.37 -3.74
CA TYR A 179 14.11 -9.01 -4.26
C TYR A 179 14.73 -8.19 -5.40
N GLN A 180 13.93 -7.59 -6.29
CA GLN A 180 14.45 -6.72 -7.36
C GLN A 180 15.26 -5.53 -6.84
N VAL A 181 15.04 -5.08 -5.60
CA VAL A 181 15.83 -3.97 -5.01
C VAL A 181 17.11 -4.39 -4.31
N THR A 182 17.28 -5.69 -4.06
CA THR A 182 18.51 -6.26 -3.50
C THR A 182 19.56 -6.60 -4.56
N LYS A 183 19.13 -6.70 -5.82
CA LYS A 183 20.01 -6.83 -6.98
C LYS A 183 20.57 -5.45 -7.29
N ASN A 184 21.75 -5.16 -6.76
CA ASN A 184 22.58 -4.08 -7.29
C ASN A 184 23.25 -4.56 -8.57
#